data_AF-A0A9D4M946-F1
#
_entry.id   AF-A0A9D4M946-F1
#
_cell.length_a   1.000
_cell.length_b   1.000
_cell.length_c   1.000
_cell.angle_alpha   90.00
_cell.angle_beta   90.00
_cell.angle_gamma   90.00
#
_symmetry.space_group_name_H-M   'P 1'
#
loop_
_entity.id
_entity.type
_entity.pdbx_description
1 polymer ?
#
loop_
_entity_poly.entity_id
_entity_poly.type
_entity_poly.pdbx_seq_one_letter_code
_entity_poly.pdbx_strand_id
1 'polypeptide(L)'
;MKWRPFNFKGHSVHFLTSALPNVYDAPYLMFMMVGLVHFLTSALPNVYDAPYLTFMMVGLIHFLTSALPNVYDAPYLTFMMVGLIHFLTSALPNVYDAPYLTFMMVGLIHFLTSALPNVYDAPYLMFMMVGLIHFLTSALPNVYDAPYLMFMMVGLIHFLTSALPNVYDAPYLMFMMVELIHFLTSALPNVYDAPYLMFMMVGLIHFLTSALPNVYDGWIDTLPNKRPT
;
A
#
# COMPACT_ATOMS: atom_id res chain seq x y z
N MET A 1 1.26 9.49 -29.23
CA MET A 1 1.61 8.10 -29.63
C MET A 1 0.57 7.18 -28.99
N LYS A 2 -0.14 6.31 -29.71
CA LYS A 2 -1.27 5.54 -29.13
C LYS A 2 -0.71 4.36 -28.32
N TRP A 3 -0.62 4.50 -27.01
CA TRP A 3 -0.19 3.42 -26.11
C TRP A 3 -1.18 2.24 -26.22
N ARG A 4 -0.66 1.00 -26.28
CA ARG A 4 -1.47 -0.22 -26.34
C ARG A 4 -1.32 -0.97 -25.01
N PRO A 5 -2.42 -1.46 -24.40
CA PRO A 5 -2.33 -2.22 -23.15
C PRO A 5 -1.34 -3.38 -23.29
N PHE A 6 -0.38 -3.46 -22.37
CA PHE A 6 0.41 -4.67 -22.20
C PHE A 6 -0.49 -5.71 -21.55
N ASN A 7 -0.93 -6.68 -22.35
CA ASN A 7 -1.84 -7.73 -21.92
C ASN A 7 -1.20 -9.09 -22.21
N PHE A 8 -0.65 -9.70 -21.18
CA PHE A 8 -0.17 -11.06 -21.29
C PHE A 8 -1.32 -12.01 -20.93
N LYS A 9 -2.09 -12.44 -21.93
CA LYS A 9 -3.10 -13.49 -21.75
C LYS A 9 -2.54 -14.84 -22.18
N GLY A 10 -2.78 -15.87 -21.39
CA GLY A 10 -2.78 -17.27 -21.87
C GLY A 10 -1.57 -18.14 -21.51
N HIS A 11 -0.69 -17.72 -20.60
CA HIS A 11 0.39 -18.59 -20.12
C HIS A 11 0.25 -18.89 -18.62
N SER A 12 0.58 -20.13 -18.22
CA SER A 12 0.53 -20.54 -16.81
C SER A 12 1.51 -19.74 -15.96
N VAL A 13 2.64 -19.31 -16.52
CA VAL A 13 3.66 -18.54 -15.81
C VAL A 13 4.09 -17.35 -16.65
N HIS A 14 4.16 -16.16 -16.04
CA HIS A 14 4.69 -14.96 -16.68
C HIS A 14 6.00 -14.51 -16.03
N PHE A 15 6.97 -14.22 -16.88
CA PHE A 15 8.23 -13.57 -16.51
C PHE A 15 8.34 -12.26 -17.30
N LEU A 16 8.54 -11.15 -16.59
CA LEU A 16 9.04 -9.93 -17.20
C LEU A 16 10.46 -9.70 -16.67
N THR A 17 11.44 -9.78 -17.58
CA THR A 17 12.87 -9.71 -17.26
C THR A 17 13.58 -8.55 -17.95
N SER A 18 12.88 -7.77 -18.78
CA SER A 18 13.43 -6.65 -19.53
C SER A 18 12.75 -5.34 -19.17
N ALA A 19 13.55 -4.28 -19.01
CA ALA A 19 13.04 -2.93 -18.79
C ALA A 19 12.24 -2.42 -20.01
N LEU A 20 11.06 -1.87 -19.74
CA LEU A 20 10.24 -1.17 -20.73
C LEU A 20 10.62 0.32 -20.78
N PRO A 21 10.40 1.03 -21.89
CA PRO A 21 10.62 2.47 -21.96
C PRO A 21 9.60 3.25 -21.13
N ASN A 22 10.04 4.37 -20.54
CA ASN A 22 9.18 5.30 -19.80
C ASN A 22 8.00 5.79 -20.64
N VAL A 23 6.88 6.05 -19.97
CA VAL A 23 5.67 6.60 -20.59
C VAL A 23 5.57 8.08 -20.28
N TYR A 24 5.61 8.92 -21.32
CA TYR A 24 5.60 10.37 -21.16
C TYR A 24 4.20 10.99 -21.18
N ASP A 25 3.29 10.41 -21.97
CA ASP A 25 1.90 10.85 -22.12
C ASP A 25 1.08 9.66 -22.60
N ALA A 26 0.13 9.24 -21.77
CA ALA A 26 -0.86 8.24 -22.11
C ALA A 26 -2.19 8.54 -21.40
N PRO A 27 -3.20 9.10 -22.09
CA PRO A 27 -4.49 9.45 -21.48
C PRO A 27 -5.12 8.30 -20.69
N TYR A 28 -4.92 7.08 -21.17
CA TYR A 28 -5.31 5.84 -20.51
C TYR A 28 -4.15 4.85 -20.60
N LEU A 29 -3.70 4.36 -19.45
CA LEU A 29 -2.58 3.44 -19.34
C LEU A 29 -2.96 2.27 -18.42
N MET A 30 -2.90 1.04 -18.95
CA MET A 30 -3.18 -0.16 -18.19
C MET A 30 -2.07 -1.19 -18.36
N PHE A 31 -1.51 -1.61 -17.23
CA PHE A 31 -0.63 -2.76 -17.12
C PHE A 31 -1.42 -3.92 -16.53
N MET A 32 -1.62 -4.99 -17.31
CA MET A 32 -2.39 -6.15 -16.88
C MET A 32 -1.59 -7.44 -17.06
N MET A 33 -1.42 -8.19 -15.96
CA MET A 33 -0.86 -9.55 -15.98
C MET A 33 -1.87 -10.52 -15.39
N VAL A 34 -2.24 -11.54 -16.15
CA VAL A 34 -3.18 -12.58 -15.70
C VAL A 34 -2.61 -13.96 -16.00
N GLY A 35 -2.42 -14.80 -14.98
CA GLY A 35 -1.77 -16.11 -15.10
C GLY A 35 -1.72 -16.85 -13.77
N LEU A 36 -1.23 -18.09 -13.73
CA LEU A 36 -1.18 -18.87 -12.48
C LEU A 36 -0.08 -18.34 -11.55
N VAL A 37 1.11 -18.10 -12.10
CA VAL A 37 2.26 -17.59 -11.35
C VAL A 37 2.89 -16.41 -12.07
N HIS A 38 3.16 -15.34 -11.35
CA HIS A 38 3.85 -14.16 -11.88
C HIS A 38 5.18 -13.97 -11.19
N PHE A 39 6.23 -13.80 -11.99
CA PHE A 39 7.54 -13.35 -11.56
C PHE A 39 7.84 -12.02 -12.25
N LEU A 40 7.82 -10.95 -11.48
CA LEU A 40 8.21 -9.61 -11.93
C LEU A 40 9.52 -9.24 -11.22
N THR A 41 10.61 -9.35 -11.98
CA THR A 41 11.97 -9.12 -11.49
C THR A 41 12.64 -7.91 -12.13
N SER A 42 12.02 -7.32 -13.15
CA SER A 42 12.47 -6.07 -13.78
C SER A 42 11.57 -4.89 -13.41
N ALA A 43 12.16 -3.71 -13.23
CA ALA A 43 11.40 -2.49 -12.98
C ALA A 43 10.44 -2.16 -14.14
N LEU A 44 9.22 -1.77 -13.78
CA LEU A 44 8.26 -1.20 -14.72
C LEU A 44 8.69 0.23 -15.11
N PRO A 45 8.22 0.75 -16.26
CA PRO A 45 8.62 2.06 -16.77
C PRO A 45 7.97 3.19 -15.97
N ASN A 46 8.74 4.24 -15.66
CA ASN A 46 8.19 5.44 -15.01
C ASN A 46 7.08 6.05 -15.90
N VAL A 47 6.07 6.61 -15.26
CA VAL A 47 4.94 7.26 -15.92
C VAL A 47 4.94 8.73 -15.55
N TYR A 48 5.09 9.61 -16.54
CA TYR A 48 5.11 11.05 -16.33
C TYR A 48 3.71 11.66 -16.33
N ASP A 49 2.86 11.26 -17.27
CA ASP A 49 1.47 11.73 -17.36
C ASP A 49 0.58 10.59 -17.88
N ALA A 50 -0.33 10.14 -17.01
CA ALA A 50 -1.41 9.24 -17.36
C ALA A 50 -2.64 9.49 -16.48
N PRO A 51 -3.60 10.32 -16.91
CA PRO A 51 -4.78 10.68 -16.14
C PRO A 51 -5.55 9.49 -15.57
N TYR A 52 -5.57 8.38 -16.31
CA TYR A 52 -6.10 7.10 -15.86
C TYR A 52 -5.03 6.02 -15.96
N LEU A 53 -4.46 5.64 -14.81
CA LEU A 53 -3.41 4.63 -14.70
C LEU A 53 -3.87 3.46 -13.82
N THR A 54 -3.80 2.25 -14.36
CA THR A 54 -4.11 1.03 -13.62
C THR A 54 -3.02 -0.02 -13.76
N PHE A 55 -2.52 -0.51 -12.63
CA PHE A 55 -1.69 -1.70 -12.53
C PHE A 55 -2.52 -2.83 -11.95
N MET A 56 -2.67 -3.93 -12.70
CA MET A 56 -3.46 -5.08 -12.29
C MET A 56 -2.67 -6.38 -12.46
N MET A 57 -2.46 -7.08 -11.35
CA MET A 57 -1.82 -8.39 -11.30
C MET A 57 -2.81 -9.40 -10.71
N VAL A 58 -3.20 -10.40 -11.50
CA VAL A 58 -4.13 -11.45 -11.05
C VAL A 58 -3.52 -12.83 -11.28
N GLY A 59 -3.42 -13.62 -10.23
CA GLY A 59 -2.87 -14.97 -10.32
C GLY A 59 -2.91 -15.74 -9.01
N LEU A 60 -2.47 -17.00 -9.00
CA LEU A 60 -2.41 -17.77 -7.76
C LEU A 60 -1.26 -17.30 -6.87
N ILE A 61 -0.09 -17.09 -7.48
CA ILE A 61 1.13 -16.72 -6.75
C ILE A 61 1.80 -15.55 -7.46
N HIS A 62 2.16 -14.53 -6.69
CA HIS A 62 2.92 -13.37 -7.17
C HIS A 62 4.25 -13.28 -6.46
N PHE A 63 5.33 -13.21 -7.24
CA PHE A 63 6.67 -12.86 -6.78
C PHE A 63 7.09 -11.56 -7.45
N LEU A 64 7.13 -10.49 -6.67
CA LEU A 64 7.53 -9.17 -7.11
C LEU A 64 8.77 -8.73 -6.32
N THR A 65 9.91 -8.69 -7.01
CA THR A 65 11.21 -8.38 -6.41
C THR A 65 11.83 -7.11 -7.00
N SER A 66 11.09 -6.39 -7.85
CA SER A 66 11.52 -5.18 -8.54
C SER A 66 10.69 -3.97 -8.17
N ALA A 67 11.31 -2.78 -8.17
CA ALA A 67 10.59 -1.53 -7.92
C ALA A 67 9.44 -1.32 -8.92
N LEU A 68 8.27 -0.95 -8.39
CA LEU A 68 7.16 -0.40 -9.17
C LEU A 68 7.55 0.98 -9.72
N PRO A 69 6.90 1.47 -10.79
CA PRO A 69 7.35 2.66 -11.50
C PRO A 69 6.95 3.93 -10.77
N ASN A 70 7.85 4.92 -10.71
CA ASN A 70 7.45 6.24 -10.21
C ASN A 70 6.35 6.82 -11.11
N VAL A 71 5.35 7.42 -10.49
CA VAL A 71 4.22 8.08 -11.16
C VAL A 71 4.28 9.56 -10.82
N TYR A 72 4.46 10.40 -11.82
CA TYR A 72 4.54 11.85 -11.61
C TYR A 72 3.16 12.50 -11.60
N ASP A 73 2.31 12.17 -12.58
CA ASP A 73 0.94 12.70 -12.68
C ASP A 73 -0.02 11.59 -13.15
N ALA A 74 -0.95 11.22 -12.28
CA ALA A 74 -2.04 10.30 -12.59
C ALA A 74 -3.27 10.56 -11.70
N PRO A 75 -4.16 11.49 -12.09
CA PRO A 75 -5.37 11.84 -11.35
C PRO A 75 -6.15 10.65 -10.78
N TYR A 76 -6.24 9.57 -11.55
CA TYR A 76 -6.82 8.31 -11.14
C TYR A 76 -5.78 7.19 -11.25
N LEU A 77 -5.21 6.82 -10.11
CA LEU A 77 -4.19 5.78 -10.01
C LEU A 77 -4.68 4.61 -9.17
N THR A 78 -4.69 3.42 -9.76
CA THR A 78 -5.07 2.18 -9.08
C THR A 78 -4.00 1.12 -9.20
N PHE A 79 -3.57 0.58 -8.06
CA PHE A 79 -2.77 -0.64 -7.98
C PHE A 79 -3.62 -1.75 -7.38
N MET A 80 -3.77 -2.85 -8.12
CA MET A 80 -4.53 -4.01 -7.70
C MET A 80 -3.71 -5.28 -7.87
N MET A 81 -3.46 -5.99 -6.76
CA MET A 81 -2.87 -7.32 -6.77
C MET A 81 -3.82 -8.31 -6.11
N VAL A 82 -4.22 -9.33 -6.86
CA VAL A 82 -5.14 -10.37 -6.39
C VAL A 82 -4.51 -11.74 -6.61
N GLY A 83 -4.41 -12.52 -5.53
CA GLY A 83 -3.90 -13.88 -5.61
C GLY A 83 -3.87 -14.62 -4.30
N LEU A 84 -3.59 -15.92 -4.32
CA LEU A 84 -3.56 -16.70 -3.07
C LEU A 84 -2.37 -16.30 -2.21
N ILE A 85 -1.19 -16.13 -2.82
CA ILE A 85 0.05 -15.84 -2.12
C ILE A 85 0.76 -14.69 -2.81
N HIS A 86 1.15 -13.68 -2.04
CA HIS A 86 1.96 -12.55 -2.49
C HIS A 86 3.29 -12.54 -1.75
N PHE A 87 4.38 -12.53 -2.52
CA PHE A 87 5.73 -12.24 -2.04
C PHE A 87 6.19 -10.95 -2.71
N LEU A 88 6.27 -9.89 -1.92
CA LEU A 88 6.68 -8.57 -2.39
C LEU A 88 7.91 -8.12 -1.59
N THR A 89 9.04 -8.04 -2.29
CA THR A 89 10.35 -7.72 -1.73
C THR A 89 10.97 -6.53 -2.48
N SER A 90 10.18 -5.48 -2.72
CA SER A 90 10.61 -4.32 -3.53
C SER A 90 9.96 -3.02 -3.09
N ALA A 91 10.70 -1.90 -3.15
CA ALA A 91 10.12 -0.58 -2.91
C ALA A 91 8.90 -0.32 -3.80
N LEU A 92 7.78 0.06 -3.18
CA LEU A 92 6.60 0.60 -3.87
C LEU A 92 6.93 2.00 -4.43
N PRO A 93 6.18 2.48 -5.44
CA PRO A 93 6.61 3.61 -6.27
C PRO A 93 6.48 4.96 -5.55
N ASN A 94 7.32 5.95 -5.87
CA ASN A 94 6.97 7.31 -5.48
C ASN A 94 5.82 7.79 -6.36
N VAL A 95 4.76 8.32 -5.72
CA VAL A 95 3.62 8.96 -6.40
C VAL A 95 3.67 10.44 -6.07
N TYR A 96 3.87 11.28 -7.08
CA TYR A 96 3.99 12.72 -6.87
C TYR A 96 2.62 13.39 -6.85
N ASP A 97 1.76 13.12 -7.83
CA ASP A 97 0.42 13.69 -7.92
C ASP A 97 -0.58 12.60 -8.40
N ALA A 98 -1.51 12.25 -7.51
CA ALA A 98 -2.61 11.34 -7.81
C ALA A 98 -3.84 11.63 -6.93
N PRO A 99 -4.70 12.58 -7.32
CA PRO A 99 -5.90 12.97 -6.58
C PRO A 99 -6.72 11.81 -6.03
N TYR A 100 -6.83 10.73 -6.80
CA TYR A 100 -7.48 9.50 -6.40
C TYR A 100 -6.50 8.34 -6.51
N LEU A 101 -5.93 7.95 -5.38
CA LEU A 101 -4.95 6.89 -5.29
C LEU A 101 -5.49 5.71 -4.48
N THR A 102 -5.57 4.55 -5.11
CA THR A 102 -6.00 3.31 -4.46
C THR A 102 -4.96 2.22 -4.59
N PHE A 103 -4.56 1.65 -3.47
CA PHE A 103 -3.78 0.43 -3.39
C PHE A 103 -4.62 -0.68 -2.77
N MET A 104 -4.80 -1.77 -3.52
CA MET A 104 -5.54 -2.93 -3.08
C MET A 104 -4.70 -4.19 -3.26
N MET A 105 -4.50 -4.91 -2.16
CA MET A 105 -3.85 -6.21 -2.17
C MET A 105 -4.74 -7.24 -1.48
N VAL A 106 -5.18 -8.25 -2.24
CA VAL A 106 -6.10 -9.28 -1.75
C VAL A 106 -5.48 -10.64 -1.95
N GLY A 107 -5.43 -11.42 -0.87
CA GLY A 107 -4.94 -12.78 -0.92
C GLY A 107 -5.04 -13.55 0.36
N LEU A 108 -4.67 -14.83 0.36
CA LEU A 108 -4.67 -15.63 1.58
C LEU A 108 -3.48 -15.27 2.45
N ILE A 109 -2.31 -15.15 1.83
CA ILE A 109 -1.03 -14.94 2.52
C ILE A 109 -0.27 -13.81 1.84
N HIS A 110 0.15 -12.84 2.64
CA HIS A 110 0.99 -11.73 2.20
C HIS A 110 2.33 -11.75 2.94
N PHE A 111 3.42 -11.79 2.19
CA PHE A 111 4.77 -11.55 2.67
C PHE A 111 5.30 -10.28 2.04
N LEU A 112 5.40 -9.22 2.83
CA LEU A 112 5.77 -7.90 2.36
C LEU A 112 7.01 -7.42 3.12
N THR A 113 8.14 -7.35 2.43
CA THR A 113 9.45 -6.96 3.00
C THR A 113 10.00 -5.75 2.25
N SER A 114 9.24 -4.65 2.22
CA SER A 114 9.60 -3.48 1.41
C SER A 114 8.98 -2.18 1.87
N ALA A 115 9.71 -1.07 1.75
CA ALA A 115 9.15 0.26 1.98
C ALA A 115 7.90 0.51 1.12
N LEU A 116 6.82 0.93 1.77
CA LEU A 116 5.60 1.43 1.13
C LEU A 116 5.86 2.78 0.43
N PRO A 117 5.02 3.19 -0.53
CA PRO A 117 5.31 4.29 -1.46
C PRO A 117 5.38 5.65 -0.75
N ASN A 118 6.31 6.55 -1.12
CA ASN A 118 6.13 7.95 -0.72
C ASN A 118 5.05 8.56 -1.59
N VAL A 119 4.02 9.13 -0.97
CA VAL A 119 2.93 9.82 -1.64
C VAL A 119 3.04 11.30 -1.29
N TYR A 120 3.28 12.14 -2.29
CA TYR A 120 3.46 13.57 -2.09
C TYR A 120 2.11 14.29 -2.06
N ASP A 121 1.26 14.06 -3.05
CA ASP A 121 -0.07 14.66 -3.15
C ASP A 121 -1.11 13.62 -3.61
N ALA A 122 -2.05 13.28 -2.73
CA ALA A 122 -3.17 12.42 -3.03
C ALA A 122 -4.39 12.78 -2.18
N PRO A 123 -5.23 13.75 -2.63
CA PRO A 123 -6.46 14.18 -2.00
C PRO A 123 -7.27 13.06 -1.34
N TYR A 124 -7.41 11.95 -2.06
CA TYR A 124 -8.06 10.74 -1.62
C TYR A 124 -7.11 9.54 -1.76
N LEU A 125 -6.62 9.07 -0.62
CA LEU A 125 -5.67 7.96 -0.55
C LEU A 125 -6.28 6.80 0.23
N MET A 126 -6.43 5.66 -0.44
CA MET A 126 -6.88 4.41 0.16
C MET A 126 -5.82 3.32 0.03
N PHE A 127 -5.44 2.74 1.15
CA PHE A 127 -4.70 1.50 1.24
C PHE A 127 -5.57 0.41 1.85
N MET A 128 -5.73 -0.69 1.14
CA MET A 128 -6.46 -1.85 1.58
C MET A 128 -5.62 -3.11 1.39
N MET A 129 -5.40 -3.84 2.48
CA MET A 129 -4.88 -5.20 2.43
C MET A 129 -5.86 -6.15 3.10
N VAL A 130 -6.20 -7.22 2.39
CA VAL A 130 -7.11 -8.24 2.90
C VAL A 130 -6.44 -9.59 2.74
N GLY A 131 -6.37 -10.34 3.83
CA GLY A 131 -5.92 -11.72 3.78
C GLY A 131 -5.94 -12.46 5.09
N LEU A 132 -5.76 -13.78 5.05
CA LEU A 132 -5.79 -14.58 6.27
C LEU A 132 -4.55 -14.28 7.13
N ILE A 133 -3.38 -14.22 6.48
CA ILE A 133 -2.09 -14.07 7.15
C ILE A 133 -1.28 -12.97 6.49
N HIS A 134 -0.75 -12.07 7.30
CA HIS A 134 0.13 -11.00 6.87
C HIS A 134 1.45 -11.05 7.63
N PHE A 135 2.55 -11.02 6.90
CA PHE A 135 3.89 -10.79 7.41
C PHE A 135 4.43 -9.52 6.78
N LEU A 136 4.49 -8.45 7.58
CA LEU A 136 4.88 -7.13 7.13
C LEU A 136 6.13 -6.68 7.89
N THR A 137 7.26 -6.66 7.19
CA THR A 137 8.56 -6.25 7.74
C THR A 137 9.07 -5.01 7.00
N SER A 138 8.33 -3.90 7.10
CA SER A 138 8.63 -2.70 6.32
C SER A 138 8.05 -1.40 6.84
N ALA A 139 8.79 -0.30 6.72
CA ALA A 139 8.27 1.04 6.98
C ALA A 139 7.01 1.32 6.14
N LEU A 140 5.94 1.75 6.81
CA LEU A 140 4.71 2.25 6.19
C LEU A 140 4.97 3.60 5.47
N PRO A 141 4.12 4.01 4.51
CA PRO A 141 4.44 5.07 3.55
C PRO A 141 4.62 6.43 4.25
N ASN A 142 5.51 7.29 3.73
CA ASN A 142 5.42 8.71 4.07
C ASN A 142 4.35 9.33 3.19
N VAL A 143 3.34 9.93 3.81
CA VAL A 143 2.28 10.67 3.13
C VAL A 143 2.45 12.13 3.49
N TYR A 144 2.73 12.96 2.48
CA TYR A 144 2.94 14.39 2.70
C TYR A 144 1.61 15.15 2.74
N ASP A 145 0.75 14.96 1.75
CA ASP A 145 -0.58 15.57 1.69
C ASP A 145 -1.63 14.54 1.20
N ALA A 146 -2.55 14.18 2.10
CA ALA A 146 -3.72 13.37 1.81
C ALA A 146 -4.87 13.75 2.76
N PRO A 147 -5.65 14.80 2.45
CA PRO A 147 -6.79 15.26 3.22
C PRO A 147 -7.74 14.15 3.64
N TYR A 148 -7.94 13.13 2.79
CA TYR A 148 -8.68 11.93 3.12
C TYR A 148 -7.78 10.70 2.98
N LEU A 149 -7.29 10.21 4.10
CA LEU A 149 -6.40 9.06 4.17
C LEU A 149 -7.06 7.90 4.91
N MET A 150 -7.19 6.77 4.22
CA MET A 150 -7.69 5.52 4.79
C MET A 150 -6.68 4.40 4.67
N PHE A 151 -6.32 3.82 5.81
CA PHE A 151 -5.61 2.56 5.90
C PHE A 151 -6.53 1.49 6.49
N MET A 152 -6.68 0.40 5.76
CA MET A 152 -7.45 -0.75 6.19
C MET A 152 -6.64 -2.04 6.01
N MET A 153 -6.45 -2.77 7.09
CA MET A 153 -5.93 -4.13 7.05
C MET A 153 -6.93 -5.05 7.73
N VAL A 154 -7.27 -6.14 7.05
CA VAL A 154 -8.23 -7.13 7.56
C VAL A 154 -7.62 -8.51 7.41
N GLY A 155 -7.56 -9.25 8.52
CA GLY A 155 -7.12 -10.63 8.47
C GLY A 155 -7.38 -11.46 9.71
N LEU A 156 -6.77 -12.65 9.76
CA LEU A 156 -6.83 -13.49 10.97
C LEU A 156 -5.58 -13.26 11.82
N ILE A 157 -4.41 -13.27 11.18
CA ILE A 157 -3.12 -13.19 11.84
C ILE A 157 -2.27 -12.15 11.14
N HIS A 158 -1.63 -11.28 11.92
CA HIS A 158 -0.73 -10.27 11.39
C HIS A 158 0.52 -10.16 12.25
N PHE A 159 1.66 -10.15 11.57
CA PHE A 159 2.96 -9.88 12.15
C PHE A 159 3.49 -8.59 11.53
N LEU A 160 3.54 -7.53 12.32
CA LEU A 160 4.07 -6.24 11.93
C LEU A 160 5.35 -5.94 12.70
N THR A 161 6.48 -5.89 11.99
CA THR A 161 7.77 -5.57 12.58
C THR A 161 8.33 -4.27 12.00
N SER A 162 7.55 -3.20 12.01
CA SER A 162 7.94 -1.97 11.31
C SER A 162 7.24 -0.69 11.75
N ALA A 163 7.94 0.44 11.58
CA ALA A 163 7.42 1.77 11.86
C ALA A 163 6.15 2.06 11.06
N LEU A 164 5.13 2.57 11.76
CA LEU A 164 3.89 3.09 11.20
C LEU A 164 4.14 4.38 10.38
N PRO A 165 3.22 4.79 9.48
CA PRO A 165 3.51 5.81 8.47
C PRO A 165 3.81 7.18 9.10
N ASN A 166 4.72 7.96 8.51
CA ASN A 166 4.75 9.39 8.81
C ASN A 166 3.70 10.07 7.94
N VAL A 167 2.73 10.72 8.56
CA VAL A 167 1.68 11.46 7.88
C VAL A 167 1.86 12.94 8.26
N TYR A 168 2.16 13.76 7.26
CA TYR A 168 2.42 15.18 7.49
C TYR A 168 1.12 15.98 7.50
N ASP A 169 0.26 15.80 6.50
CA ASP A 169 -1.03 16.48 6.40
C ASP A 169 -2.12 15.51 5.94
N ALA A 170 -3.05 15.18 6.84
CA ALA A 170 -4.23 14.37 6.57
C ALA A 170 -5.39 14.73 7.51
N PRO A 171 -6.13 15.82 7.22
CA PRO A 171 -7.26 16.29 8.01
C PRO A 171 -8.21 15.19 8.47
N TYR A 172 -8.49 14.21 7.59
CA TYR A 172 -9.29 13.03 7.88
C TYR A 172 -8.43 11.78 7.71
N LEU A 173 -7.90 11.29 8.82
CA LEU A 173 -7.09 10.07 8.88
C LEU A 173 -7.87 8.94 9.56
N MET A 174 -8.12 7.86 8.82
CA MET A 174 -8.67 6.62 9.35
C MET A 174 -7.65 5.49 9.25
N PHE A 175 -7.35 4.87 10.38
CA PHE A 175 -6.59 3.63 10.46
C PHE A 175 -7.47 2.54 11.07
N MET A 176 -7.66 1.44 10.34
CA MET A 176 -8.48 0.32 10.76
C MET A 176 -7.72 -1.00 10.59
N MET A 177 -7.54 -1.72 11.70
CA MET A 177 -7.01 -3.07 11.74
C MET A 177 -8.07 -3.99 12.34
N VAL A 178 -8.50 -4.99 11.59
CA VAL A 178 -9.48 -5.98 12.07
C VAL A 178 -8.88 -7.36 11.97
N GLU A 179 -8.44 -7.91 13.10
CA GLU A 179 -7.65 -9.14 13.14
C GLU A 179 -7.92 -9.97 14.38
N LEU A 180 -7.80 -11.29 14.31
CA LEU A 180 -7.96 -12.10 15.53
C LEU A 180 -6.71 -12.00 16.42
N ILE A 181 -5.53 -12.03 15.80
CA ILE A 181 -4.22 -12.06 16.47
C ILE A 181 -3.28 -11.07 15.79
N HIS A 182 -2.80 -10.10 16.57
CA HIS A 182 -1.87 -9.08 16.09
C HIS A 182 -0.58 -9.07 16.92
N PHE A 183 0.56 -9.25 16.25
CA PHE A 183 1.90 -9.08 16.81
C PHE A 183 2.52 -7.80 16.26
N LEU A 184 2.79 -6.83 17.14
CA LEU A 184 3.34 -5.53 16.77
C LEU A 184 4.65 -5.28 17.52
N THR A 185 5.74 -5.24 16.75
CA THR A 185 7.07 -4.88 17.26
C THR A 185 7.56 -3.63 16.53
N SER A 186 7.03 -2.46 16.86
CA SER A 186 7.32 -1.22 16.11
C SER A 186 7.15 0.08 16.88
N ALA A 187 7.58 1.19 16.27
CA ALA A 187 7.18 2.54 16.68
C ALA A 187 5.85 2.91 16.01
N LEU A 188 4.97 3.57 16.77
CA LEU A 188 3.69 4.12 16.30
C LEU A 188 3.90 5.33 15.34
N PRO A 189 2.89 5.72 14.52
CA PRO A 189 3.06 6.70 13.44
C PRO A 189 3.38 8.09 14.01
N ASN A 190 4.22 8.86 13.32
CA ASN A 190 4.28 10.30 13.55
C ASN A 190 3.20 10.94 12.68
N VAL A 191 2.19 11.51 13.31
CA VAL A 191 1.15 12.28 12.64
C VAL A 191 1.34 13.74 13.04
N TYR A 192 1.57 14.58 12.05
CA TYR A 192 1.83 16.00 12.27
C TYR A 192 0.53 16.79 12.27
N ASP A 193 -0.23 16.77 11.16
CA ASP A 193 -1.53 17.44 11.02
C ASP A 193 -2.65 16.45 10.67
N ALA A 194 -3.50 16.12 11.66
CA ALA A 194 -4.70 15.29 11.48
C ALA A 194 -5.77 15.62 12.52
N PRO A 195 -6.51 16.73 12.37
CA PRO A 195 -7.58 17.13 13.27
C PRO A 195 -8.63 16.03 13.51
N TYR A 196 -8.94 15.22 12.50
CA TYR A 196 -9.86 14.09 12.59
C TYR A 196 -9.11 12.77 12.41
N LEU A 197 -8.58 12.26 13.51
CA LEU A 197 -7.93 10.95 13.56
C LEU A 197 -8.87 9.89 14.16
N MET A 198 -9.15 8.84 13.40
CA MET A 198 -9.77 7.62 13.89
C MET A 198 -8.79 6.46 13.82
N PHE A 199 -8.43 5.90 14.97
CA PHE A 199 -7.63 4.68 15.06
C PHE A 199 -8.48 3.56 15.67
N MET A 200 -8.71 2.51 14.89
CA MET A 200 -9.48 1.35 15.31
C MET A 200 -8.62 0.10 15.15
N MET A 201 -8.43 -0.62 16.25
CA MET A 201 -7.82 -1.94 16.26
C MET A 201 -8.77 -2.89 16.97
N VAL A 202 -9.30 -3.86 16.22
CA VAL A 202 -10.23 -4.87 16.72
C VAL A 202 -9.53 -6.21 16.65
N GLY A 203 -9.40 -6.86 17.79
CA GLY A 203 -8.88 -8.22 17.86
C GLY A 203 -8.96 -8.86 19.23
N LEU A 204 -8.76 -10.17 19.26
CA LEU A 204 -8.83 -10.95 20.49
C LEU A 204 -7.50 -10.92 21.24
N ILE A 205 -6.38 -10.98 20.52
CA ILE A 205 -5.05 -11.11 21.11
C ILE A 205 -4.10 -10.08 20.50
N HIS A 206 -3.47 -9.28 21.35
CA HIS A 206 -2.50 -8.27 20.96
C HIS A 206 -1.19 -8.46 21.74
N PHE A 207 -0.09 -8.60 21.00
CA PHE A 207 1.26 -8.55 21.56
C PHE A 207 1.92 -7.26 21.08
N LEU A 208 2.10 -6.31 22.01
CA LEU A 208 2.63 -4.99 21.70
C LEU A 208 3.98 -4.78 22.38
N THR A 209 5.02 -4.60 21.59
CA THR A 209 6.31 -4.09 22.05
C THR A 209 6.60 -2.79 21.30
N SER A 210 6.04 -1.67 21.78
CA SER A 210 6.10 -0.37 21.10
C SER A 210 6.18 0.82 22.07
N ALA A 211 6.67 1.96 21.57
CA ALA A 211 6.49 3.27 22.19
C ALA A 211 5.13 3.87 21.77
N LEU A 212 4.48 4.68 22.63
CA LEU A 212 3.20 5.35 22.37
C LEU A 212 3.28 6.31 21.14
N PRO A 213 2.16 6.60 20.46
CA PRO A 213 2.14 7.53 19.33
C PRO A 213 2.50 8.95 19.77
N ASN A 214 3.29 9.64 18.95
CA ASN A 214 3.45 11.09 19.06
C ASN A 214 2.51 11.74 18.04
N VAL A 215 1.44 12.33 18.56
CA VAL A 215 0.55 13.21 17.78
C VAL A 215 0.94 14.63 18.15
N TYR A 216 1.44 15.37 17.16
CA TYR A 216 1.94 16.72 17.39
C TYR A 216 0.80 17.75 17.34
N ASP A 217 -0.25 17.47 16.56
CA ASP A 217 -1.58 18.05 16.70
C ASP A 217 -2.68 17.06 16.21
N GLY A 218 -3.85 17.08 16.84
CA GLY A 218 -4.95 16.14 16.54
C GLY A 218 -5.81 15.83 17.77
N TRP A 219 -7.13 15.68 17.58
CA TRP A 219 -8.06 15.34 18.67
C TRP A 219 -8.12 13.82 18.83
N ILE A 220 -7.53 13.27 19.90
CA ILE A 220 -7.56 11.82 20.17
C ILE A 220 -8.77 11.48 21.04
N ASP A 221 -9.80 10.87 20.47
CA ASP A 221 -10.83 10.20 21.25
C ASP A 221 -10.30 8.82 21.69
N THR A 222 -9.70 8.78 22.89
CA THR A 222 -9.13 7.53 23.44
C THR A 222 -10.23 6.61 24.01
N LEU A 223 -10.23 5.34 23.60
CA LEU A 223 -10.96 4.26 24.26
C LEU A 223 -10.58 4.14 25.75
N PRO A 224 -11.49 3.69 26.64
CA PRO A 224 -11.28 3.73 28.08
C PRO A 224 -10.38 2.56 28.52
N ASN A 225 -9.14 2.83 28.94
CA ASN A 225 -8.52 2.06 30.04
C ASN A 225 -7.24 2.70 30.62
N LYS A 226 -7.39 3.13 31.87
CA LYS A 226 -6.44 3.25 32.99
C LYS A 226 -4.95 3.49 32.69
N ARG A 227 -4.47 4.68 33.09
CA ARG A 227 -3.08 4.90 33.49
C ARG A 227 -2.74 4.02 34.72
N PRO A 228 -1.60 3.33 34.76
CA PRO A 228 -0.99 2.96 36.03
C PRO A 228 -0.38 4.22 36.67
N THR A 229 -0.60 4.34 37.98
CA THR A 229 0.03 5.30 38.89
C THR A 229 1.54 5.17 38.92
#